data_AF-A0AAU3R2I7-F1
#
_entry.id   AF-A0AAU3R2I7-F1
#
_cell.length_a   1.000
_cell.length_b   1.000
_cell.length_c   1.000
_cell.angle_alpha   90.00
_cell.angle_beta   90.00
_cell.angle_gamma   90.00
#
_symmetry.space_group_name_H-M   'P 1'
#
loop_
_entity.id
_entity.type
_entity.pdbx_description
1 polymer ?
#
loop_
_entity_poly.entity_id
_entity_poly.type
_entity_poly.pdbx_seq_one_letter_code
_entity_poly.pdbx_strand_id
1 'polypeptide(L)'
;MTPSAPRKVESNLVAHARRELRLLGEDRDTIRGLCNVVQAFAHMGHSGSSAHHAIAYLEKLLRFEPLTELTDSPSEWIDRHAEGMTPTPLWQSRRNSEAFSTDGGKTYTLLSEQTAAGDIATTPLRRSRALPQAAEPETNA
;
A
#
# COMPACT_ATOMS: atom_id res chain seq x y z
N MET A 1 -2.15 2.04 -51.28
CA MET A 1 -2.50 2.97 -50.17
C MET A 1 -2.75 2.12 -48.95
N THR A 2 -1.79 2.04 -48.02
CA THR A 2 -1.96 1.33 -46.75
C THR A 2 -2.91 2.14 -45.85
N PRO A 3 -3.93 1.53 -45.23
CA PRO A 3 -4.79 2.26 -44.30
C PRO A 3 -3.95 2.66 -43.08
N SER A 4 -3.90 3.96 -42.82
CA SER A 4 -3.29 4.54 -41.62
C SER A 4 -4.04 3.99 -40.40
N ALA A 5 -3.31 3.33 -39.49
CA ALA A 5 -3.87 2.81 -38.26
C ALA A 5 -4.62 3.93 -37.51
N PRO A 6 -5.77 3.65 -36.88
CA PRO A 6 -6.50 4.67 -36.14
C PRO A 6 -5.59 5.25 -35.07
N ARG A 7 -5.38 6.58 -35.10
CA ARG A 7 -4.72 7.29 -33.99
C ARG A 7 -5.50 6.97 -32.73
N LYS A 8 -4.87 6.31 -31.75
CA LYS A 8 -5.46 6.13 -30.42
C LYS A 8 -5.84 7.52 -29.91
N VAL A 9 -7.13 7.79 -29.83
CA VAL A 9 -7.63 9.03 -29.24
C VAL A 9 -7.31 8.95 -27.76
N GLU A 10 -6.49 9.89 -27.32
CA GLU A 10 -6.11 10.03 -25.93
C GLU A 10 -7.34 10.30 -25.05
N SER A 11 -7.40 9.69 -23.87
CA SER A 11 -8.47 9.96 -22.90
C SER A 11 -8.39 11.39 -22.37
N ASN A 12 -9.54 12.03 -22.16
CA ASN A 12 -9.63 13.35 -21.51
C ASN A 12 -8.87 13.42 -20.17
N LEU A 13 -8.85 12.31 -19.41
CA LEU A 13 -8.13 12.22 -18.15
C LEU A 13 -6.61 12.32 -18.33
N VAL A 14 -6.08 11.70 -19.40
CA VAL A 14 -4.66 11.74 -19.73
C VAL A 14 -4.27 13.12 -20.27
N ALA A 15 -5.11 13.72 -21.10
CA ALA A 15 -4.92 15.08 -21.58
C ALA A 15 -4.88 16.10 -20.42
N HIS A 16 -5.79 15.94 -19.45
CA HIS A 16 -5.79 16.73 -18.21
C HIS A 16 -4.50 16.51 -17.41
N ALA A 17 -4.14 15.27 -17.08
CA ALA A 17 -2.94 14.96 -16.30
C ALA A 17 -1.67 15.53 -16.93
N ARG A 18 -1.51 15.40 -18.26
CA ARG A 18 -0.37 15.96 -18.97
C ARG A 18 -0.28 17.48 -18.83
N ARG A 19 -1.41 18.17 -18.93
CA ARG A 19 -1.46 19.62 -18.81
C ARG A 19 -1.00 20.05 -17.42
N GLU A 20 -1.53 19.43 -16.36
CA GLU A 20 -1.17 19.77 -14.99
C GLU A 20 0.32 19.49 -14.70
N LEU A 21 0.86 18.35 -15.15
CA LEU A 21 2.27 18.02 -14.96
C LEU A 21 3.22 18.95 -15.73
N ARG A 22 2.80 19.45 -16.92
CA ARG A 22 3.55 20.49 -17.64
C ARG A 22 3.54 21.83 -16.90
N LEU A 23 2.41 22.19 -16.29
CA LEU A 23 2.31 23.41 -15.49
C LEU A 23 3.17 23.32 -14.22
N LEU A 24 3.30 22.13 -13.63
CA LEU A 24 4.22 21.86 -12.52
C LEU A 24 5.70 22.00 -12.93
N GLY A 25 6.01 21.94 -14.22
CA GLY A 25 7.38 22.02 -14.74
C GLY A 25 8.12 20.69 -14.72
N GLU A 26 7.40 19.56 -14.66
CA GLU A 26 8.01 18.23 -14.65
C GLU A 26 8.72 17.88 -15.96
N ASP A 27 9.68 16.96 -15.89
CA ASP A 27 10.44 16.53 -17.05
C ASP A 27 9.61 15.62 -17.98
N ARG A 28 10.06 15.50 -19.23
CA ARG A 28 9.32 14.77 -20.28
C ARG A 28 9.16 13.29 -20.00
N ASP A 29 10.13 12.65 -19.36
CA ASP A 29 10.12 11.22 -19.06
C ASP A 29 9.17 10.93 -17.90
N THR A 30 9.20 11.75 -16.84
CA THR A 30 8.25 11.69 -15.73
C THR A 30 6.83 11.92 -16.20
N ILE A 31 6.59 12.96 -17.01
CA ILE A 31 5.28 13.23 -17.60
C ILE A 31 4.78 12.02 -18.41
N ARG A 32 5.64 11.41 -19.23
CA ARG A 32 5.27 10.22 -20.03
C ARG A 32 4.90 9.05 -19.12
N GLY A 33 5.70 8.78 -18.09
CA GLY A 33 5.47 7.70 -17.13
C GLY A 33 4.12 7.85 -16.42
N LEU A 34 3.86 9.02 -15.83
CA LEU A 34 2.61 9.30 -15.13
C LEU A 34 1.40 9.26 -16.07
N CYS A 35 1.52 9.80 -17.29
CA CYS A 35 0.46 9.69 -18.29
C CYS A 35 0.13 8.23 -18.64
N ASN A 36 1.12 7.33 -18.67
CA ASN A 36 0.88 5.91 -18.94
C ASN A 36 0.08 5.24 -17.81
N VAL A 37 0.37 5.59 -16.55
CA VAL A 37 -0.40 5.11 -15.39
C VAL A 37 -1.85 5.61 -15.46
N VAL A 38 -2.04 6.90 -15.74
CA VAL A 38 -3.38 7.50 -15.91
C VAL A 38 -4.13 6.88 -17.09
N GLN A 39 -3.43 6.56 -18.18
CA GLN A 39 -4.02 5.90 -19.33
C GLN A 39 -4.45 4.47 -19.01
N ALA A 40 -3.65 3.73 -18.25
CA ALA A 40 -4.02 2.39 -17.77
C ALA A 40 -5.26 2.46 -16.87
N PHE A 41 -5.31 3.43 -15.96
CA PHE A 41 -6.48 3.67 -15.12
C PHE A 41 -7.74 3.99 -15.95
N ALA A 42 -7.62 4.88 -16.94
CA ALA A 42 -8.73 5.24 -17.82
C ALA A 42 -9.27 4.05 -18.64
N HIS A 43 -8.41 3.10 -19.02
CA HIS A 43 -8.82 1.90 -19.74
C HIS A 43 -9.65 0.91 -18.90
N MET A 44 -9.61 0.99 -17.58
CA MET A 44 -10.41 0.11 -16.71
C MET A 44 -11.92 0.38 -16.81
N GLY A 45 -12.34 1.45 -17.49
CA GLY A 45 -13.75 1.67 -17.84
C GLY A 45 -14.67 1.92 -16.63
N HIS A 46 -14.11 2.45 -15.54
CA HIS A 46 -14.86 2.76 -14.32
C HIS A 46 -16.01 3.73 -14.62
N SER A 47 -17.24 3.34 -14.26
CA SER A 47 -18.35 4.30 -14.09
C SER A 47 -18.05 5.22 -12.91
N GLY A 48 -18.58 6.45 -12.92
CA GLY A 48 -18.17 7.53 -12.00
C GLY A 48 -18.13 7.18 -10.50
N SER A 49 -18.90 6.20 -10.03
CA SER A 49 -18.86 5.71 -8.63
C SER A 49 -17.70 4.73 -8.36
N SER A 50 -17.43 3.80 -9.27
CA SER A 50 -16.37 2.78 -9.09
C SER A 50 -14.96 3.37 -9.20
N ALA A 51 -14.80 4.49 -9.91
CA ALA A 51 -13.52 5.18 -10.05
C ALA A 51 -12.98 5.65 -8.70
N HIS A 52 -13.85 6.11 -7.79
CA HIS A 52 -13.45 6.57 -6.47
C HIS A 52 -12.81 5.46 -5.62
N HIS A 53 -13.40 4.27 -5.63
CA HIS A 53 -12.84 3.11 -4.93
C HIS A 53 -11.50 2.66 -5.52
N ALA A 54 -11.38 2.64 -6.85
CA ALA A 54 -10.15 2.26 -7.51
C ALA A 54 -9.00 3.25 -7.21
N ILE A 55 -9.29 4.56 -7.16
CA ILE A 55 -8.32 5.58 -6.76
C ILE A 55 -7.84 5.34 -5.33
N ALA A 56 -8.76 5.10 -4.39
CA ALA A 56 -8.41 4.86 -2.99
C ALA A 56 -7.53 3.59 -2.81
N TYR A 57 -7.78 2.54 -3.59
CA TYR A 57 -6.93 1.35 -3.57
C TYR A 57 -5.56 1.61 -4.18
N LEU A 58 -5.50 2.30 -5.31
CA LEU A 58 -4.22 2.60 -5.98
C LEU A 58 -3.34 3.49 -5.11
N GLU A 59 -3.89 4.50 -4.44
CA GLU A 59 -3.13 5.34 -3.53
C GLU A 59 -2.43 4.50 -2.45
N LYS A 60 -3.19 3.62 -1.78
CA LYS A 60 -2.63 2.71 -0.77
C LYS A 60 -1.57 1.79 -1.33
N LEU A 61 -1.86 1.14 -2.47
CA LEU A 61 -0.94 0.18 -3.07
C LEU A 61 0.37 0.83 -3.54
N LEU A 62 0.31 2.03 -4.12
CA LEU A 62 1.49 2.79 -4.55
C LEU A 62 2.35 3.27 -3.37
N ARG A 63 1.76 3.38 -2.17
CA ARG A 63 2.46 3.69 -0.92
C ARG A 63 2.91 2.43 -0.15
N PHE A 64 2.71 1.23 -0.70
CA PHE A 64 2.93 -0.04 0.00
C PHE A 64 2.13 -0.18 1.30
N GLU A 65 0.93 0.41 1.34
CA GLU A 65 0.02 0.30 2.47
C GLU A 65 -0.93 -0.90 2.32
N PRO A 66 -1.31 -1.55 3.44
CA PRO A 66 -2.23 -2.68 3.41
C PRO A 66 -3.66 -2.22 3.12
N LEU A 67 -4.37 -2.96 2.26
CA LEU A 67 -5.79 -2.72 1.98
C LEU A 67 -6.74 -3.24 3.06
N THR A 68 -6.25 -4.13 3.93
CA THR A 68 -6.99 -4.71 5.05
C THR A 68 -6.18 -4.57 6.33
N GLU A 69 -6.82 -4.81 7.48
CA GLU A 69 -6.14 -4.82 8.77
C GLU A 69 -4.93 -5.77 8.78
N LEU A 70 -3.91 -5.41 9.56
CA LEU A 70 -2.80 -6.31 9.84
C LEU A 70 -3.29 -7.47 10.72
N THR A 71 -2.74 -8.65 10.51
CA THR A 71 -3.10 -9.84 11.29
C THR A 71 -2.01 -10.20 12.29
N ASP A 72 -2.36 -10.98 13.29
CA ASP A 72 -1.40 -11.57 14.25
C ASP A 72 -0.73 -12.85 13.72
N SER A 73 -0.85 -13.15 12.41
CA SER A 73 -0.14 -14.27 11.79
C SER A 73 1.38 -14.06 11.90
N PRO A 74 2.14 -15.01 12.47
CA PRO A 74 3.60 -14.91 12.50
C PRO A 74 4.23 -14.72 11.11
N SER A 75 3.61 -15.24 10.05
CA SER A 75 4.10 -15.07 8.67
C SER A 75 4.01 -13.64 8.16
N GLU A 76 3.21 -12.78 8.80
CA GLU A 76 3.03 -11.38 8.43
C GLU A 76 4.09 -10.46 9.07
N TRP A 77 4.85 -10.98 10.03
CA TRP A 77 5.80 -10.22 10.83
C TRP A 77 7.23 -10.76 10.64
N ILE A 78 8.18 -9.87 10.39
CA ILE A 78 9.60 -10.20 10.33
C ILE A 78 10.18 -9.97 11.72
N ASP A 79 10.74 -11.02 12.32
CA ASP A 79 11.43 -10.92 13.61
C ASP A 79 12.83 -10.31 13.43
N ARG A 80 12.93 -9.01 13.71
CA ARG A 80 14.19 -8.26 13.59
C ARG A 80 15.16 -8.59 14.73
N HIS A 81 14.65 -9.04 15.86
CA HIS A 81 15.48 -9.50 16.96
C HIS A 81 16.17 -10.83 16.63
N ALA A 82 15.43 -11.79 16.07
CA ALA A 82 16.01 -13.06 15.61
C ALA A 82 17.04 -12.88 14.47
N GLU A 83 16.90 -11.83 13.67
CA GLU A 83 17.90 -11.42 12.66
C GLU A 83 19.13 -10.71 13.27
N GLY A 84 19.15 -10.46 14.58
CA GLY A 84 20.23 -9.76 15.27
C GLY A 84 20.27 -8.24 15.00
N MET A 85 19.20 -7.68 14.45
CA MET A 85 19.11 -6.25 14.10
C MET A 85 18.79 -5.37 15.32
N THR A 86 18.20 -5.95 16.38
CA THR A 86 17.85 -5.24 17.61
C THR A 86 18.22 -6.06 18.85
N PRO A 87 18.59 -5.41 19.97
CA PRO A 87 18.90 -6.09 21.24
C PRO A 87 17.65 -6.53 22.02
N THR A 88 16.47 -6.04 21.63
CA THR A 88 15.17 -6.34 22.26
C THR A 88 14.20 -6.91 21.22
N PRO A 89 13.20 -7.70 21.65
CA PRO A 89 12.17 -8.22 20.76
C PRO A 89 11.50 -7.11 19.94
N LEU A 90 11.62 -7.21 18.62
CA LEU A 90 11.03 -6.26 17.68
C LEU A 90 10.66 -7.00 16.40
N TRP A 91 9.41 -6.80 15.98
CA TRP A 91 8.88 -7.30 14.74
C TRP A 91 8.46 -6.16 13.84
N GLN A 92 8.73 -6.27 12.55
CA GLN A 92 8.27 -5.33 11.53
C GLN A 92 7.29 -6.02 10.58
N SER A 93 6.17 -5.38 10.26
CA SER A 93 5.21 -5.98 9.33
C SER A 93 5.77 -6.06 7.91
N ARG A 94 5.51 -7.19 7.24
CA ARG A 94 5.81 -7.40 5.82
C ARG A 94 4.88 -6.61 4.89
N ARG A 95 3.69 -6.24 5.38
CA ARG A 95 2.62 -5.59 4.61
C ARG A 95 2.56 -4.08 4.86
N ASN A 96 3.19 -3.60 5.93
CA ASN A 96 3.32 -2.19 6.25
C ASN A 96 4.67 -1.93 6.93
N SER A 97 5.61 -1.30 6.22
CA SER A 97 6.95 -1.04 6.76
C SER A 97 6.97 -0.06 7.95
N GLU A 98 5.90 0.71 8.16
CA GLU A 98 5.75 1.61 9.31
C GLU A 98 5.28 0.90 10.58
N ALA A 99 4.78 -0.33 10.48
CA ALA A 99 4.20 -1.04 11.61
C ALA A 99 5.25 -1.87 12.35
N PHE A 100 5.43 -1.56 13.64
CA PHE A 100 6.36 -2.24 14.53
C PHE A 100 5.62 -2.82 15.73
N SER A 101 6.02 -4.04 16.12
CA SER A 101 5.46 -4.77 17.25
C SER A 101 6.56 -5.23 18.19
N THR A 102 6.25 -5.34 19.48
CA THR A 102 7.13 -5.88 20.52
C THR A 102 6.58 -7.16 21.15
N ASP A 103 5.45 -7.68 20.64
CA ASP A 103 4.73 -8.84 21.19
C ASP A 103 4.40 -9.93 20.16
N GLY A 104 5.18 -9.99 19.07
CA GLY A 104 5.01 -10.97 18.00
C GLY A 104 3.86 -10.65 17.03
N GLY A 105 3.44 -9.39 16.95
CA GLY A 105 2.45 -8.93 15.99
C GLY A 105 1.02 -8.88 16.50
N LYS A 106 0.78 -9.02 17.81
CA LYS A 106 -0.57 -8.91 18.40
C LYS A 106 -0.98 -7.45 18.55
N THR A 107 -0.02 -6.60 18.96
CA THR A 107 -0.16 -5.15 18.99
C THR A 107 0.99 -4.50 18.24
N TYR A 108 0.74 -3.31 17.70
CA TYR A 108 1.73 -2.57 16.94
C TYR A 108 1.54 -1.06 17.06
N THR A 109 2.63 -0.33 16.83
CA THR A 109 2.63 1.12 16.65
C THR A 109 2.99 1.45 15.21
N LEU A 110 2.59 2.64 14.73
CA LEU A 110 3.00 3.17 13.44
C LEU A 110 4.06 4.26 13.63
N LEU A 111 5.11 4.23 12.81
CA LEU A 111 6.19 5.23 12.87
C LEU A 111 5.68 6.66 12.63
N SER A 112 4.71 6.83 11.73
CA SER A 112 4.06 8.10 11.44
C SER A 112 3.28 8.64 12.65
N GLU A 113 2.58 7.78 13.38
CA GLU A 113 1.87 8.15 14.61
C GLU A 113 2.83 8.47 15.75
N GLN A 114 3.93 7.72 15.85
CA GLN A 114 4.97 7.99 16.85
C GLN A 114 5.64 9.33 16.62
N THR A 115 5.91 9.67 15.36
CA THR A 115 6.48 10.97 14.98
C THR A 115 5.52 12.11 15.30
N ALA A 116 4.21 11.91 15.10
CA ALA A 116 3.19 12.90 15.44
C ALA A 116 2.98 13.06 16.95
N ALA A 117 3.09 11.97 17.72
CA ALA A 117 2.94 11.97 19.17
C ALA A 117 4.15 12.55 19.90
N GLY A 118 5.34 12.45 19.31
CA GLY A 118 6.60 12.99 19.86
C GLY A 118 7.28 12.08 20.90
N ASP A 119 6.56 11.09 21.45
CA ASP A 119 7.14 10.02 22.28
C ASP A 119 6.38 8.68 22.14
N ILE A 120 7.00 7.59 22.59
CA ILE A 120 6.41 6.23 22.57
C ILE A 120 5.21 6.11 23.52
N ALA A 121 5.24 6.80 24.66
CA ALA A 121 4.24 6.64 25.72
C ALA A 121 2.85 7.17 25.29
N THR A 122 2.83 8.15 24.41
CA THR A 122 1.62 8.79 23.86
C THR A 122 1.26 8.27 22.47
N THR A 123 2.10 7.43 21.88
CA THR A 123 1.82 6.81 20.57
C THR A 123 0.63 5.85 20.70
N PRO A 124 -0.39 5.95 19.84
CA PRO A 124 -1.50 5.01 19.81
C PRO A 124 -1.03 3.56 19.61
N LEU A 125 -1.47 2.65 20.49
CA LEU A 125 -1.23 1.22 20.35
C LEU A 125 -2.39 0.58 19.57
N ARG A 126 -2.09 0.04 18.39
CA ARG A 126 -3.03 -0.65 17.51
C ARG A 126 -3.07 -2.14 17.86
N ARG A 127 -4.20 -2.80 17.60
CA ARG A 127 -4.37 -4.24 17.77
C ARG A 127 -4.53 -4.90 16.40
N SER A 128 -3.77 -5.96 16.15
CA SER A 128 -3.91 -6.77 14.95
C SER A 128 -5.19 -7.59 14.99
N ARG A 129 -5.73 -7.88 13.82
CA ARG A 129 -6.86 -8.80 13.69
C ARG A 129 -6.41 -10.23 14.00
N ALA A 130 -7.07 -10.86 14.97
CA ALA A 130 -6.83 -12.26 15.29
C ALA A 130 -7.31 -13.15 14.13
N LEU A 131 -6.41 -13.99 13.62
CA LEU A 131 -6.81 -15.07 12.71
C LEU A 131 -7.25 -16.30 13.51
N PRO A 132 -8.31 -17.01 13.08
CA PRO A 132 -8.65 -18.29 13.67
C PRO A 132 -7.44 -19.21 13.55
N GLN A 133 -6.96 -19.71 14.69
CA GLN A 133 -5.91 -20.72 14.70
C GLN A 133 -6.47 -21.95 13.98
N ALA A 134 -5.82 -22.38 12.89
CA ALA A 134 -6.24 -23.56 12.15
C ALA A 134 -6.37 -24.71 13.15
N ALA A 135 -7.56 -25.31 13.24
CA ALA A 135 -7.82 -26.45 14.11
C ALA A 135 -6.72 -27.49 13.90
N GLU A 136 -6.03 -27.87 14.97
CA GLU A 136 -5.06 -28.96 14.91
C GLU A 136 -5.76 -30.20 14.36
N PRO A 137 -5.11 -30.99 13.48
CA PRO A 137 -5.71 -32.21 13.00
C PRO A 137 -5.96 -33.13 14.19
N GLU A 138 -7.23 -33.36 14.51
CA GLU A 138 -7.65 -34.36 15.49
C GLU A 138 -6.94 -35.67 15.13
N THR A 139 -5.95 -36.04 15.93
CA THR A 139 -5.22 -37.28 15.78
C THR A 139 -6.17 -38.37 16.24
N ASN A 140 -6.90 -38.96 15.29
CA ASN A 140 -7.75 -40.10 15.57
C ASN A 140 -6.83 -41.31 15.83
N ALA A 141 -6.77 -41.72 17.10
CA ALA A 141 -6.03 -42.87 17.60
C ALA A 141 -6.73 -44.19 17.26
#